data_AF-A0A538A669-F1
#
_entry.id   AF-A0A538A669-F1
#
_cell.length_a   1.000
_cell.length_b   1.000
_cell.length_c   1.000
_cell.angle_alpha   90.00
_cell.angle_beta   90.00
_cell.angle_gamma   90.00
#
_symmetry.space_group_name_H-M   'P 1'
#
loop_
_entity.id
_entity.type
_entity.pdbx_description
1 polymer ?
#
loop_
_entity_poly.entity_id
_entity_poly.type
_entity_poly.pdbx_seq_one_letter_code
_entity_poly.pdbx_strand_id
1 'polypeptide(L)'
;MIICSNCGAENGDCGSPLASVCSSCGGSNAPGKRFCGDCGAPLEVDTVSVAAAAPATTVAPVAERRLVSVLFADLVGFTTASEGRDAEDTREVLTRYFDSSRQIVERYGGTVEKFIGDAV
;
A
#
# COMPACT_ATOMS: atom_id res chain seq x y z
N MET A 1 35.22 -28.32 -27.13
CA MET A 1 33.82 -28.37 -27.60
C MET A 1 32.94 -28.43 -26.36
N ILE A 2 32.36 -27.30 -25.94
CA ILE A 2 31.47 -27.23 -24.76
C ILE A 2 30.04 -27.21 -25.29
N ILE A 3 29.29 -28.25 -24.98
CA ILE A 3 27.88 -28.39 -25.37
C ILE A 3 27.02 -27.95 -24.19
N CYS A 4 26.11 -27.00 -24.41
CA CYS A 4 25.20 -26.54 -23.37
C CYS A 4 24.26 -27.67 -22.93
N SER A 5 24.27 -28.03 -21.64
CA SER A 5 23.41 -29.10 -21.10
C SER A 5 21.91 -28.76 -21.13
N ASN A 6 21.56 -27.49 -21.37
CA ASN A 6 20.18 -27.02 -21.43
C ASN A 6 19.62 -26.96 -22.87
N CYS A 7 20.42 -26.52 -23.85
CA CYS A 7 19.94 -26.35 -25.24
C CYS A 7 20.67 -27.21 -26.29
N GLY A 8 21.75 -27.91 -25.93
CA GLY A 8 22.51 -28.78 -26.83
C GLY A 8 23.33 -28.07 -27.91
N ALA A 9 23.28 -26.74 -28.00
CA ALA A 9 24.04 -25.98 -29.00
C ALA A 9 25.53 -25.85 -28.61
N GLU A 10 26.40 -25.84 -29.63
CA GLU A 10 27.79 -25.44 -29.47
C GLU A 10 27.87 -23.91 -29.24
N ASN A 11 28.47 -23.48 -28.13
CA ASN A 11 28.58 -22.08 -27.67
C ASN A 11 27.32 -21.41 -27.07
N GLY A 12 26.22 -22.12 -26.83
CA GLY A 12 25.22 -21.72 -25.81
C GLY A 12 24.39 -20.47 -26.09
N ASP A 13 23.80 -20.35 -27.29
CA ASP A 13 22.97 -19.21 -27.74
C ASP A 13 21.61 -19.03 -27.01
N CYS A 14 21.37 -19.79 -25.92
CA CYS A 14 20.12 -19.76 -25.15
C CYS A 14 20.14 -18.85 -23.92
N GLY A 15 21.26 -18.16 -23.67
CA GLY A 15 21.40 -17.20 -22.57
C GLY A 15 21.55 -17.81 -21.16
N SER A 16 21.65 -19.14 -21.02
CA SER A 16 21.90 -19.77 -19.71
C SER A 16 23.34 -19.51 -19.24
N PRO A 17 23.57 -19.05 -17.99
CA PRO A 17 24.91 -18.78 -17.50
C PRO A 17 25.71 -20.09 -17.40
N LEU A 18 26.87 -20.14 -18.06
CA LEU A 18 27.67 -21.36 -18.16
C LEU A 18 28.51 -21.65 -16.90
N ALA A 19 28.81 -20.63 -16.08
CA ALA A 19 29.37 -20.74 -14.73
C ALA A 19 29.38 -19.35 -14.06
N SER A 20 29.32 -19.28 -12.72
CA SER A 20 29.55 -18.05 -11.96
C SER A 20 30.90 -18.10 -11.24
N VAL A 21 31.65 -17.00 -11.29
CA VAL A 21 32.93 -16.87 -10.59
C VAL A 21 32.69 -16.27 -9.21
N CYS A 22 33.22 -16.91 -8.17
CA CYS A 22 33.09 -16.41 -6.81
C CYS A 22 33.89 -15.12 -6.63
N SER A 23 33.24 -14.03 -6.22
CA SER A 23 33.89 -12.75 -5.94
C SER A 23 34.86 -12.80 -4.74
N SER A 24 34.66 -13.76 -3.83
CA SER A 24 35.48 -13.89 -2.62
C SER A 24 36.79 -14.66 -2.83
N CYS A 25 36.82 -15.65 -3.73
CA CYS A 25 37.98 -16.54 -3.89
C CYS A 25 38.33 -16.90 -5.33
N GLY A 26 37.56 -16.42 -6.32
CA GLY A 26 37.80 -16.66 -7.75
C GLY A 26 37.42 -18.07 -8.25
N GLY A 27 36.92 -18.95 -7.38
CA GLY A 27 36.49 -20.30 -7.77
C GLY A 27 35.32 -20.29 -8.75
N SER A 28 35.35 -21.19 -9.74
CA SER A 28 34.28 -21.34 -10.74
C SER A 28 33.19 -22.26 -10.23
N ASN A 29 31.95 -21.80 -10.24
CA ASN A 29 30.81 -22.52 -9.72
C ASN A 29 29.79 -22.79 -10.84
N ALA A 30 29.19 -23.98 -10.83
CA ALA A 30 28.09 -24.30 -11.72
C ALA A 30 26.88 -23.39 -11.47
N PRO A 31 26.07 -23.09 -12.50
CA PRO A 31 24.88 -22.27 -12.35
C PRO A 31 23.91 -22.87 -11.30
N GLY A 32 23.26 -22.00 -10.52
CA GLY A 32 22.29 -22.38 -9.49
C GLY A 32 22.88 -22.75 -8.12
N LYS A 33 24.21 -22.69 -7.93
CA LYS A 33 24.83 -22.84 -6.60
C LYS A 33 24.63 -21.58 -5.75
N ARG A 34 24.14 -21.75 -4.52
CA ARG A 34 23.91 -20.66 -3.57
C ARG A 34 25.15 -20.27 -2.76
N PHE A 35 26.11 -21.19 -2.66
CA PHE A 35 27.39 -21.01 -1.96
C PHE A 35 28.52 -21.56 -2.82
N CYS A 36 29.70 -20.97 -2.68
CA CYS A 36 30.91 -21.39 -3.36
C CYS A 36 31.38 -22.77 -2.86
N GLY A 37 31.63 -23.70 -3.78
CA GLY A 37 32.10 -25.05 -3.43
C GLY A 37 33.50 -25.09 -2.81
N ASP A 38 34.34 -24.08 -3.08
CA ASP A 38 35.74 -24.06 -2.66
C ASP A 38 35.96 -23.30 -1.34
N CYS A 39 35.29 -22.15 -1.17
CA CYS A 39 35.51 -21.26 -0.02
C CYS A 39 34.25 -21.00 0.83
N GLY A 40 33.09 -21.53 0.45
CA GLY A 40 31.84 -21.42 1.22
C GLY A 40 31.14 -20.05 1.19
N ALA A 41 31.73 -19.04 0.54
CA ALA A 41 31.12 -17.71 0.43
C ALA A 41 29.78 -17.75 -0.34
N PRO A 42 28.78 -16.94 0.03
CA PRO A 42 27.51 -16.86 -0.70
C PRO A 42 27.75 -16.33 -2.12
N LEU A 43 27.09 -16.94 -3.11
CA LEU A 43 27.11 -16.47 -4.49
C LEU A 43 25.83 -15.69 -4.74
N GLU A 44 25.95 -14.46 -5.25
CA GLU A 44 24.79 -13.69 -5.69
C GLU A 44 24.16 -14.39 -6.89
N VAL A 45 23.10 -15.14 -6.63
CA VAL A 45 22.21 -15.61 -7.68
C VAL A 45 21.46 -14.38 -8.17
N ASP A 46 21.81 -13.93 -9.38
CA ASP A 46 20.96 -13.08 -10.20
C ASP A 46 19.62 -13.81 -10.41
N THR A 47 18.75 -13.74 -9.42
CA THR A 47 17.32 -13.78 -9.66
C THR A 47 17.11 -12.60 -10.58
N VAL A 48 16.95 -12.87 -11.88
CA VAL A 48 16.55 -11.89 -12.87
C VAL A 48 15.51 -11.00 -12.21
N SER A 49 15.95 -9.78 -11.91
CA SER A 49 15.11 -8.72 -11.40
C SER A 49 14.16 -8.41 -12.54
N VAL A 50 13.06 -9.15 -12.59
CA VAL A 50 11.83 -8.57 -13.10
C VAL A 50 11.58 -7.44 -12.12
N ALA A 51 11.91 -6.23 -12.55
CA ALA A 51 11.47 -5.02 -11.90
C ALA A 51 9.95 -5.11 -11.83
N ALA A 52 9.45 -5.70 -10.74
CA ALA A 52 8.16 -5.38 -10.22
C ALA A 52 8.29 -3.89 -9.91
N ALA A 53 7.83 -3.05 -10.84
CA ALA A 53 7.14 -1.84 -10.41
C ALA A 53 6.24 -2.33 -9.29
N ALA A 54 6.62 -1.98 -8.05
CA ALA A 54 5.82 -2.33 -6.91
C ALA A 54 4.40 -1.96 -7.31
N PRO A 55 3.40 -2.85 -7.24
CA PRO A 55 2.07 -2.34 -7.13
C PRO A 55 2.18 -1.51 -5.84
N ALA A 56 2.22 -0.19 -5.99
CA ALA A 56 1.65 0.68 -5.00
C ALA A 56 0.27 0.08 -4.82
N THR A 57 0.16 -0.82 -3.84
CA THR A 57 -1.08 -1.47 -3.47
C THR A 57 -1.79 -0.35 -2.75
N THR A 58 -2.31 0.55 -3.58
CA THR A 58 -3.44 1.36 -3.24
C THR A 58 -4.48 0.30 -2.98
N VAL A 59 -4.58 -0.13 -1.72
CA VAL A 59 -5.71 -0.94 -1.27
C VAL A 59 -6.89 -0.02 -1.55
N ALA A 60 -7.48 -0.18 -2.72
CA ALA A 60 -8.77 0.41 -3.00
C ALA A 60 -9.65 -0.03 -1.82
N PRO A 61 -10.35 0.89 -1.14
CA PRO A 61 -11.19 0.52 -0.02
C PRO A 61 -12.12 -0.58 -0.51
N VAL A 62 -11.91 -1.79 0.00
CA VAL A 62 -12.72 -2.94 -0.40
C VAL A 62 -14.10 -2.65 0.16
N ALA A 63 -15.06 -2.41 -0.74
CA ALA A 63 -16.45 -2.24 -0.34
C ALA A 63 -16.87 -3.52 0.41
N GLU A 64 -17.16 -3.38 1.70
CA GLU A 64 -17.50 -4.47 2.59
C GLU A 64 -18.88 -4.27 3.20
N ARG A 65 -19.54 -5.37 3.57
CA ARG A 65 -20.82 -5.33 4.27
C ARG A 65 -20.58 -5.55 5.75
N ARG A 66 -20.98 -4.59 6.58
CA ARG A 66 -20.90 -4.67 8.05
C ARG A 66 -22.27 -4.32 8.65
N LEU A 67 -22.61 -4.96 9.76
CA LEU A 67 -23.73 -4.51 10.60
C LEU A 67 -23.26 -3.29 11.39
N VAL A 68 -23.94 -2.16 11.21
CA VAL A 68 -23.59 -0.89 11.83
C VAL A 68 -24.82 -0.23 12.44
N SER A 69 -24.59 0.63 13.44
CA SER A 69 -25.58 1.59 13.92
C SER A 69 -25.26 2.96 13.35
N VAL A 70 -26.25 3.62 12.76
CA VAL A 70 -26.09 4.95 12.16
C VAL A 70 -26.91 5.95 12.96
N LEU A 71 -26.28 7.07 13.33
CA LEU A 71 -26.90 8.22 13.96
C LEU A 71 -27.01 9.34 12.93
N PHE A 72 -28.15 10.02 12.89
CA PHE A 72 -28.33 11.27 12.18
C PHE A 72 -28.80 12.33 13.18
N ALA A 73 -28.12 13.47 13.22
CA ALA A 73 -28.47 14.60 14.08
C ALA A 73 -28.46 15.90 13.28
N ASP A 74 -29.50 16.72 13.43
CA ASP A 74 -29.71 17.94 12.66
C ASP A 74 -30.14 19.10 13.56
N LEU A 75 -29.80 20.34 13.20
CA LEU A 75 -30.14 21.51 14.00
C LEU A 75 -31.56 21.99 13.67
N VAL A 76 -32.47 21.86 14.64
CA VAL A 76 -33.86 22.30 14.47
C VAL A 76 -33.92 23.79 14.11
N GLY A 77 -34.53 24.09 12.95
CA GLY A 77 -34.77 25.46 12.48
C GLY A 77 -33.54 26.18 11.94
N PHE A 78 -32.43 25.47 11.70
CA PHE A 78 -31.20 26.08 11.20
C PHE A 78 -31.37 26.76 9.84
N THR A 79 -32.12 26.15 8.92
CA THR A 79 -32.35 26.70 7.57
C THR A 79 -32.87 28.13 7.64
N THR A 80 -33.97 28.37 8.37
CA THR A 80 -34.55 29.70 8.57
C THR A 80 -33.61 30.64 9.33
N ALA A 81 -32.87 30.12 10.32
CA ALA A 81 -31.93 30.91 11.09
C ALA A 81 -30.70 31.36 10.27
N SER A 82 -30.35 30.63 9.21
CA SER A 82 -29.19 30.93 8.34
C SER A 82 -29.49 31.96 7.25
N GLU A 83 -30.74 32.06 6.79
CA GLU A 83 -31.14 32.95 5.68
C GLU A 83 -30.92 34.45 5.97
N GLY A 84 -31.00 34.86 7.24
CA GLY A 84 -30.83 36.26 7.66
C GLY A 84 -29.52 36.55 8.38
N ARG A 85 -28.60 35.59 8.44
CA ARG A 85 -27.39 35.68 9.26
C ARG A 85 -26.16 35.83 8.38
N ASP A 86 -25.19 36.58 8.89
CA ASP A 86 -23.89 36.68 8.23
C ASP A 86 -23.23 35.29 8.11
N ALA A 87 -22.48 35.08 7.04
CA ALA A 87 -21.90 33.76 6.76
C ALA A 87 -20.82 33.39 7.79
N GLU A 88 -20.11 34.37 8.34
CA GLU A 88 -19.05 34.20 9.32
C GLU A 88 -19.66 33.81 10.67
N ASP A 89 -20.74 34.48 11.07
CA ASP A 89 -21.51 34.14 12.26
C ASP A 89 -22.14 32.74 12.16
N THR A 90 -22.68 32.39 10.99
CA THR A 90 -23.25 31.06 10.72
C THR A 90 -22.18 29.99 10.82
N ARG A 91 -21.00 30.24 10.26
CA ARG A 91 -19.85 29.34 10.35
C ARG A 91 -19.36 29.17 11.79
N GLU A 92 -19.32 30.23 12.58
CA GLU A 92 -18.91 30.15 13.99
C GLU A 92 -19.85 29.24 14.80
N VAL A 93 -21.16 29.38 14.60
CA VAL A 93 -22.18 28.53 15.24
C VAL A 93 -22.02 27.07 14.81
N LEU A 94 -21.91 26.81 13.51
CA LEU A 94 -21.73 25.45 12.99
C LEU A 94 -20.44 24.80 13.51
N THR A 95 -19.35 25.56 13.57
CA THR A 95 -18.06 25.05 14.08
C THR A 95 -18.20 24.57 15.52
N ARG A 96 -18.79 25.38 16.40
CA ARG A 96 -19.03 24.99 17.81
C ARG A 96 -19.96 23.79 17.94
N TYR A 97 -21.00 23.72 17.11
CA TYR A 97 -21.91 22.58 17.07
C TYR A 97 -21.18 21.30 16.64
N PHE A 98 -20.43 21.33 15.55
CA PHE A 98 -19.69 20.17 15.05
C PHE A 98 -18.61 19.68 16.00
N ASP A 99 -17.91 20.59 16.67
CA ASP A 99 -16.92 20.22 17.70
C ASP A 99 -17.59 19.50 18.87
N SER A 100 -18.74 20.01 19.34
CA SER A 100 -19.52 19.40 20.41
C SER A 100 -20.05 18.01 20.01
N SER A 101 -20.63 17.91 18.80
CA SER A 101 -21.15 16.66 18.26
C SER A 101 -20.06 15.62 18.08
N ARG A 102 -18.90 16.00 17.51
CA ARG A 102 -17.73 15.12 17.40
C ARG A 102 -17.29 14.60 18.75
N GLN A 103 -17.13 15.48 19.74
CA GLN A 103 -16.69 15.09 21.08
C GLN A 103 -17.65 14.08 21.74
N ILE A 104 -18.96 14.26 21.55
CA ILE A 104 -19.96 13.34 22.08
C ILE A 104 -19.91 12.00 21.36
N VAL A 105 -19.89 12.00 20.02
CA VAL A 105 -19.84 10.78 19.21
C VAL A 105 -18.60 9.95 19.54
N GLU A 106 -17.42 10.57 19.58
CA GLU A 106 -16.15 9.92 19.91
C GLU A 106 -16.15 9.39 21.35
N ARG A 107 -16.73 10.11 22.31
CA ARG A 107 -16.85 9.66 23.71
C ARG A 107 -17.60 8.34 23.83
N TYR A 108 -18.61 8.11 22.99
CA TYR A 108 -19.39 6.86 22.98
C TYR A 108 -18.84 5.80 22.00
N GLY A 109 -17.64 6.03 21.43
CA GLY A 109 -16.98 5.07 20.53
C GLY A 109 -17.50 5.08 19.10
N GLY A 110 -18.29 6.09 18.71
CA GLY A 110 -18.69 6.32 17.33
C GLY A 110 -17.64 7.09 16.53
N THR A 111 -17.79 7.11 15.22
CA THR A 111 -16.97 7.89 14.29
C THR A 111 -17.88 8.79 13.45
N VAL A 112 -17.50 10.06 13.26
CA VAL A 112 -18.23 10.96 12.35
C VAL A 112 -17.74 10.75 10.92
N GLU A 113 -18.62 10.30 10.04
CA GLU A 113 -18.29 10.03 8.65
C GLU A 113 -18.34 11.31 7.79
N LYS A 114 -19.41 12.11 7.92
CA LYS A 114 -19.60 13.29 7.09
C LYS A 114 -20.50 14.33 7.77
N PHE A 115 -20.19 15.60 7.52
CA PHE A 115 -21.08 16.72 7.82
C PHE A 115 -21.80 17.15 6.52
N ILE A 116 -23.12 17.34 6.57
CA ILE A 116 -23.92 17.75 5.41
C ILE A 116 -24.82 18.91 5.82
N GLY A 117 -24.45 20.14 5.44
CA GLY A 117 -25.18 21.33 5.90
C GLY A 117 -24.98 21.51 7.40
N ASP A 118 -26.05 21.40 8.17
CA ASP A 118 -26.08 21.39 9.64
C ASP A 118 -26.25 19.98 10.24
N ALA A 119 -26.33 18.94 9.40
CA ALA A 119 -26.46 17.57 9.84
C ALA A 119 -25.10 16.89 10.09
N VAL A 120 -25.10 16.00 11.09
CA VAL A 120 -24.02 15.07 11.52
C VAL A 120 -24.47 13.63 11.40
#